data_AF-A0A225VZH9-F1
#
_entry.id   AF-A0A225VZH9-F1
#
_cell.length_a   1.000
_cell.length_b   1.000
_cell.length_c   1.000
_cell.angle_alpha   90.00
_cell.angle_beta   90.00
_cell.angle_gamma   90.00
#
_symmetry.space_group_name_H-M   'P 1'
#
loop_
_entity.id
_entity.type
_entity.pdbx_description
1 polymer ?
#
loop_
_entity_poly.entity_id
_entity_poly.type
_entity_poly.pdbx_seq_one_letter_code
_entity_poly.pdbx_strand_id
1 'polypeptide(L)' 'MLWTAKIPSQLSLCKHSPAERSRVLDAHRAGRPDWLTVAVNNGISRATAYRIVESGRVEALPRRDVN' A
#
# COMPACT_ATOMS: atom_id res chain seq x y z
N MET A 1 -1.57 6.24 33.05
CA MET A 1 -1.89 7.12 31.91
C MET A 1 -0.58 7.43 31.20
N LEU A 2 -0.25 6.67 30.15
CA LEU A 2 0.94 6.88 29.32
C LEU A 2 0.53 6.56 27.89
N TRP A 3 0.34 7.61 27.08
CA TRP A 3 0.18 7.48 25.63
C TRP A 3 1.49 6.91 25.07
N THR A 4 1.46 5.67 24.60
CA THR A 4 2.56 5.14 23.80
C THR A 4 2.43 5.74 22.41
N ALA A 5 3.32 6.68 22.10
CA ALA A 5 3.55 7.16 20.75
C ALA A 5 3.86 5.94 19.86
N LYS A 6 2.90 5.56 19.01
CA LYS A 6 3.07 4.51 18.01
C LYS A 6 3.98 5.07 16.92
N ILE A 7 5.29 4.99 17.12
CA ILE A 7 6.28 5.30 16.09
C ILE A 7 6.07 4.28 14.96
N PRO A 8 5.62 4.65 13.74
CA PRO A 8 5.62 3.72 12.63
C PRO A 8 7.04 3.69 12.05
N SER A 9 7.97 3.12 12.79
CA SER A 9 9.30 2.77 12.29
C SER A 9 9.16 1.51 11.44
N GLN A 10 8.66 1.65 10.21
CA GLN A 10 8.75 0.61 9.18
C GLN A 10 9.67 1.08 8.05
N LEU A 11 10.93 1.34 8.41
CA LEU A 11 12.06 1.08 7.52
C LEU A 11 12.35 -0.43 7.53
N SER A 12 11.35 -1.24 7.17
CA SER A 12 11.50 -2.69 7.15
C SER A 12 11.07 -3.20 5.79
N LEU A 13 11.96 -4.01 5.23
CA LEU A 13 11.92 -4.80 3.99
C LEU A 13 10.69 -5.73 3.83
N CYS A 14 9.55 -5.41 4.43
CA CYS A 14 8.34 -6.21 4.38
C CYS A 14 7.58 -5.86 3.11
N LYS A 15 7.53 -6.80 2.17
CA LYS A 15 6.56 -6.77 1.06
C LYS A 15 5.19 -6.44 1.67
N HIS A 16 4.61 -5.28 1.32
CA HIS A 16 3.27 -4.92 1.76
C HIS A 16 2.33 -6.10 1.55
N SER A 17 1.57 -6.45 2.59
CA SER A 17 0.68 -7.58 2.56
C SER A 17 -0.38 -7.41 1.47
N PRO A 18 -0.90 -8.51 0.89
CA PRO A 18 -2.01 -8.44 -0.06
C PRO A 18 -3.21 -7.67 0.51
N ALA A 19 -3.50 -7.82 1.80
CA ALA A 19 -4.60 -7.12 2.47
C ALA A 19 -4.42 -5.58 2.45
N GLU A 20 -3.21 -5.08 2.73
CA GLU A 20 -2.91 -3.65 2.69
C GLU A 20 -3.07 -3.05 1.29
N ARG A 21 -2.67 -3.80 0.27
CA ARG A 21 -2.80 -3.38 -1.13
C ARG A 21 -4.25 -3.44 -1.60
N SER A 22 -5.01 -4.46 -1.19
CA SER A 22 -6.45 -4.55 -1.48
C SER A 22 -7.19 -3.33 -0.93
N ARG A 23 -6.93 -2.93 0.32
CA ARG A 23 -7.56 -1.75 0.92
C ARG A 23 -7.36 -0.47 0.10
N VAL A 24 -6.17 -0.28 -0.49
CA VAL A 24 -5.88 0.87 -1.37
C VAL A 24 -6.68 0.77 -2.66
N LEU A 25 -6.70 -0.41 -3.28
CA LEU A 25 -7.43 -0.65 -4.53
C LEU A 25 -8.95 -0.51 -4.36
N ASP A 26 -9.49 -1.02 -3.26
CA ASP A 26 -10.91 -0.93 -2.93
C ASP A 26 -11.33 0.53 -2.68
N ALA A 27 -10.52 1.30 -1.94
CA ALA A 27 -10.77 2.72 -1.73
C ALA A 27 -10.76 3.52 -3.05
N HIS A 28 -9.83 3.21 -3.96
CA HIS A 28 -9.77 3.84 -5.28
C HIS A 28 -10.97 3.44 -6.15
N ARG A 29 -11.35 2.16 -6.19
CA ARG A 29 -12.53 1.66 -6.93
C ARG A 29 -13.84 2.26 -6.42
N ALA A 30 -13.93 2.52 -5.13
CA ALA A 30 -15.05 3.22 -4.51
C ALA A 30 -15.07 4.74 -4.82
N GLY A 31 -14.11 5.25 -5.61
CA GLY A 31 -14.01 6.68 -5.95
C GLY A 31 -13.68 7.58 -4.76
N ARG A 32 -13.19 7.01 -3.65
CA ARG A 32 -12.95 7.78 -2.42
C ARG A 32 -11.69 8.62 -2.58
N PRO A 33 -11.70 9.94 -2.28
CA PRO A 33 -10.54 10.82 -2.48
C PRO A 33 -9.40 10.56 -1.49
N ASP A 34 -9.65 9.83 -0.39
CA ASP A 34 -8.67 9.52 0.67
C ASP A 34 -7.91 8.22 0.45
N TRP A 35 -8.00 7.59 -0.72
CA TRP A 35 -7.30 6.33 -1.02
C TRP A 35 -5.77 6.44 -0.85
N LEU A 36 -5.18 7.63 -1.07
CA LEU A 36 -3.78 7.91 -0.77
C LEU A 36 -3.49 7.97 0.73
N THR A 37 -4.43 8.46 1.53
CA THR A 37 -4.34 8.43 3.00
C THR A 37 -4.36 6.99 3.51
N VAL A 38 -5.20 6.13 2.91
CA VAL A 38 -5.23 4.68 3.19
C VAL A 38 -3.86 4.04 2.89
N ALA A 39 -3.22 4.43 1.79
CA ALA A 39 -1.87 3.94 1.46
C ALA A 39 -0.83 4.35 2.51
N VAL A 40 -0.81 5.63 2.90
CA VAL A 40 0.12 6.16 3.92
C VAL A 40 -0.07 5.45 5.26
N ASN A 41 -1.32 5.23 5.68
CA ASN A 41 -1.63 4.50 6.92
C ASN A 41 -1.20 3.03 6.89
N ASN A 42 -1.14 2.43 5.70
CA ASN A 42 -0.63 1.07 5.48
C ASN A 42 0.90 1.04 5.24
N GLY A 43 1.61 2.17 5.40
CA GLY A 43 3.04 2.27 5.11
C GLY A 43 3.40 2.13 3.63
N ILE A 44 2.41 2.21 2.73
CA ILE A 44 2.59 2.11 1.28
C ILE A 44 2.97 3.48 0.74
N SER A 45 4.12 3.57 0.06
CA SER A 45 4.54 4.81 -0.60
C SER A 45 3.56 5.21 -1.70
N ARG A 46 3.42 6.52 -1.95
CA ARG A 46 2.54 7.03 -3.03
C ARG A 46 2.85 6.38 -4.39
N ALA A 47 4.13 6.23 -4.72
CA ALA A 47 4.56 5.58 -5.95
C ALA A 47 4.06 4.12 -6.05
N THR A 48 4.14 3.36 -4.97
CA THR A 48 3.60 1.99 -4.93
C THR A 48 2.07 1.98 -4.99
N ALA A 49 1.40 2.94 -4.35
CA ALA A 49 -0.06 3.07 -4.39
C ALA A 49 -0.57 3.32 -5.84
N TYR A 50 0.08 4.22 -6.58
CA TYR A 50 -0.24 4.44 -8.00
C TYR A 50 -0.03 3.17 -8.83
N ARG A 51 1.07 2.44 -8.62
CA ARG A 51 1.31 1.17 -9.34
C ARG A 51 0.26 0.09 -9.03
N ILE A 52 -0.24 0.02 -7.79
CA ILE A 52 -1.32 -0.92 -7.41
C ILE A 52 -2.60 -0.58 -8.16
N VAL A 53 -2.97 0.70 -8.19
CA VAL A 53 -4.17 1.19 -8.87
C VAL A 53 -4.06 0.98 -10.39
N GLU A 54 -2.94 1.37 -10.99
CA GLU A 54 -2.67 1.23 -12.43
C GLU A 54 -2.65 -0.23 -12.87
N SER A 55 -2.01 -1.11 -12.09
CA SER A 55 -1.99 -2.56 -12.36
C SER A 55 -3.35 -3.22 -12.13
N GLY A 56 -4.17 -2.65 -11.24
CA GLY A 56 -5.44 -3.24 -10.79
C GLY A 56 -5.26 -4.57 -10.04
N ARG A 57 -4.03 -4.92 -9.65
CA ARG A 57 -3.65 -6.20 -9.04
C ARG A 57 -3.05 -5.98 -7.65
N VAL A 58 -3.38 -6.90 -6.76
CA VAL A 58 -2.93 -6.89 -5.36
C VAL A 58 -1.56 -7.58 -5.24
N GLU A 59 -1.27 -8.57 -6.08
CA GLU A 59 0.04 -9.20 -6.15
C GLU A 59 1.07 -8.31 -6.86
N ALA A 60 2.30 -8.31 -6.36
CA ALA A 60 3.41 -7.77 -7.13
C ALA A 60 3.71 -8.80 -8.21
N LEU A 61 3.47 -8.46 -9.47
CA LEU A 61 3.93 -9.29 -10.59
C LEU A 61 5.44 -9.53 -10.40
N PRO A 62 5.92 -10.78 -10.55
CA PRO A 62 7.34 -10.99 -10.72
C PRO A 62 7.77 -10.10 -11.90
N ARG A 63 8.81 -9.29 -11.68
CA ARG A 63 9.47 -8.59 -12.79
C ARG A 63 9.80 -9.70 -13.79
N ARG A 64 9.29 -9.59 -15.02
CA ARG A 64 9.65 -10.54 -16.07
C ARG A 64 11.18 -10.55 -16.15
N ASP A 65 11.80 -11.64 -15.71
CA ASP A 65 13.16 -11.97 -16.08
C ASP A 65 13.14 -12.10 -17.60
N VAL A 66 13.68 -11.08 -18.25
CA VAL A 66 13.97 -11.14 -19.69
C VAL A 66 15.24 -11.97 -19.82
N ASN A 67 15.07 -13.13 -20.46
CA ASN A 67 16.13 -14.06 -20.86
C ASN A 67 17.19 -13.35 -21.71
#